data_AF-A0AAV2HNJ2-F1
#
_entry.id   AF-A0AAV2HNJ2-F1
#
_cell.length_a   1.000
_cell.length_b   1.000
_cell.length_c   1.000
_cell.angle_alpha   90.00
_cell.angle_beta   90.00
_cell.angle_gamma   90.00
#
_symmetry.space_group_name_H-M   'P 1'
#
loop_
_entity.id
_entity.type
_entity.pdbx_description
1 polymer ?
#
loop_
_entity_poly.entity_id
_entity_poly.type
_entity_poly.pdbx_seq_one_letter_code
_entity_poly.pdbx_strand_id
1 'polypeptide(L)' 'MHELIHSLGFNHEHERTDRDSYINIHLENVLAEYRFAFAVSNAARVTNQNTAYDFNSIMHYGPYAFAIDHTKPVITP' A
#
# COMPACT_ATOMS: atom_id res chain seq x y z
N MET A 1 -7.87 -13.97 5.92
CA MET A 1 -6.95 -14.36 4.83
C MET A 1 -5.77 -13.39 4.68
N HIS A 2 -5.95 -12.07 4.88
CA HIS A 2 -4.87 -11.06 4.84
C HIS A 2 -3.62 -11.41 5.67
N GLU A 3 -3.77 -11.70 6.96
CA GLU A 3 -2.64 -12.05 7.85
C GLU A 3 -1.94 -13.37 7.50
N LEU A 4 -2.67 -14.32 6.90
CA LEU A 4 -2.09 -15.57 6.42
C LEU A 4 -1.19 -15.31 5.20
N ILE A 5 -1.59 -14.38 4.33
CA ILE A 5 -0.82 -14.01 3.14
C ILE A 5 0.46 -13.26 3.54
N HIS A 6 0.41 -12.41 4.57
CA HIS A 6 1.64 -11.87 5.19
C HIS A 6 2.56 -12.97 5.71
N SER A 7 2.01 -14.00 6.36
CA SER A 7 2.80 -15.15 6.85
C SER A 7 3.46 -15.96 5.72
N LEU A 8 2.92 -15.88 4.49
CA LEU A 8 3.49 -16.46 3.28
C LEU A 8 4.54 -15.56 2.60
N GLY A 9 4.84 -14.39 3.18
CA GLY A 9 5.89 -13.47 2.71
C GLY A 9 5.42 -12.41 1.73
N PHE A 10 4.12 -12.18 1.60
CA PHE A 10 3.58 -11.10 0.76
C PHE A 10 3.45 -9.80 1.55
N ASN A 11 3.97 -8.73 0.98
CA ASN A 11 3.75 -7.36 1.47
C ASN A 11 2.44 -6.80 0.92
N HIS A 12 2.06 -5.61 1.39
CA HIS A 12 0.89 -4.94 0.83
C HIS A 12 1.11 -4.54 -0.63
N GLU A 13 0.05 -4.53 -1.43
CA GLU A 13 0.13 -4.15 -2.85
C GLU A 13 0.58 -2.68 -3.01
N HIS A 14 0.13 -1.80 -2.10
CA HIS A 14 0.56 -0.39 -2.07
C HIS A 14 2.00 -0.21 -1.57
N GLU A 15 2.73 -1.26 -1.21
CA GLU A 15 4.15 -1.19 -0.86
C GLU A 15 5.06 -1.61 -2.01
N ARG A 16 4.50 -2.01 -3.17
CA ARG A 16 5.29 -2.40 -4.33
C ARG A 16 6.26 -1.30 -4.77
N THR A 17 7.39 -1.72 -5.33
CA THR A 17 8.45 -0.81 -5.79
C THR A 17 8.05 0.04 -6.99
N ASP A 18 7.03 -0.36 -7.74
CA ASP A 18 6.49 0.33 -8.91
C ASP A 18 5.18 1.09 -8.63
N ARG A 19 4.70 1.11 -7.37
CA ARG A 19 3.38 1.65 -7.01
C ARG A 19 3.13 3.08 -7.48
N ASP A 20 4.17 3.92 -7.51
CA ASP A 20 4.04 5.35 -7.80
C ASP A 20 3.72 5.59 -9.30
N SER A 21 3.72 4.53 -10.12
CA SER A 21 3.19 4.53 -11.49
C SER A 21 1.68 4.26 -11.57
N TYR A 22 1.06 3.84 -10.46
CA TYR A 22 -0.32 3.35 -10.40
C TYR A 22 -1.19 4.07 -9.36
N ILE A 23 -0.57 4.62 -8.31
CA ILE A 23 -1.26 5.31 -7.22
C ILE A 23 -0.46 6.50 -6.71
N ASN A 24 -1.16 7.42 -6.06
CA ASN A 24 -0.62 8.52 -5.27
C ASN A 24 -0.98 8.32 -3.79
N ILE A 25 -0.01 8.58 -2.90
CA ILE A 25 -0.20 8.55 -1.44
C ILE A 25 -0.21 9.98 -0.90
N HIS A 26 -1.36 10.42 -0.39
CA HIS A 26 -1.56 11.73 0.23
C HIS A 26 -1.15 11.70 1.71
N LEU A 27 0.16 11.67 1.99
CA LEU A 27 0.72 11.55 3.35
C LEU A 27 0.31 12.69 4.29
N GLU A 28 -0.09 13.84 3.74
CA GLU A 28 -0.66 14.95 4.49
C GLU A 28 -1.99 14.61 5.16
N ASN A 29 -2.73 13.63 4.62
CA ASN A 29 -3.97 13.13 5.21
C ASN A 29 -3.76 11.84 6.01
N VAL A 30 -2.51 11.41 6.25
CA VAL A 30 -2.21 10.23 7.07
C VAL A 30 -1.82 10.65 8.48
N LEU A 31 -2.45 9.99 9.47
CA LEU A 31 -2.08 10.11 10.89
C LEU A 31 -0.57 9.94 11.06
N ALA A 32 0.08 10.88 11.75
CA ALA A 32 1.55 11.01 11.74
C ALA A 32 2.27 9.74 12.20
N GLU A 33 1.70 9.06 13.20
CA GLU A 33 2.18 7.81 13.76
C GLU A 33 2.06 6.62 12.78
N TYR A 34 1.23 6.68 11.74
CA TYR A 34 1.02 5.60 10.77
C TYR A 34 1.68 5.84 9.41
N ARG A 35 2.37 6.96 9.20
CA ARG A 35 3.03 7.26 7.91
C ARG A 35 4.05 6.19 7.49
N PHE A 36 4.66 5.49 8.44
CA PHE A 36 5.58 4.39 8.15
C PHE A 36 4.92 3.22 7.41
N ALA A 37 3.61 3.02 7.57
CA ALA A 37 2.85 1.94 6.92
C ALA A 37 2.65 2.14 5.40
N PHE A 38 3.07 3.30 4.88
CA PHE A 38 3.03 3.64 3.47
C PHE A 38 4.43 3.71 2.85
N ALA A 39 5.46 3.16 3.50
CA ALA A 39 6.79 3.09 2.91
C ALA A 39 6.82 2.12 1.71
N VAL A 40 7.60 2.44 0.68
CA VAL A 40 7.88 1.50 -0.42
C VAL A 40 8.77 0.37 0.12
N SER A 41 8.46 -0.88 -0.24
CA SER A 41 9.26 -2.04 0.10
C SER A 41 10.67 -1.96 -0.50
N ASN A 42 11.65 -2.55 0.20
CA ASN A 42 13.02 -2.57 -0.28
C ASN A 42 13.17 -3.49 -1.51
N ALA A 43 13.49 -2.91 -2.67
CA ALA A 43 13.65 -3.62 -3.94
C ALA A 43 14.70 -4.74 -3.94
N ALA A 44 15.66 -4.75 -3.00
CA ALA A 44 16.62 -5.85 -2.85
C ALA A 44 16.02 -7.09 -2.17
N ARG A 45 14.83 -6.96 -1.55
CA ARG A 45 14.16 -8.01 -0.78
C ARG A 45 12.82 -8.44 -1.36
N VAL A 46 12.22 -7.63 -2.22
CA VAL A 46 10.91 -7.91 -2.82
C VAL A 46 11.00 -7.98 -4.33
N THR A 47 10.09 -8.75 -4.92
CA THR A 47 9.85 -8.79 -6.35
C THR A 47 8.37 -8.67 -6.61
N ASN A 48 8.01 -7.99 -7.69
CA ASN A 48 6.63 -7.91 -8.16
C ASN A 48 6.20 -9.20 -8.90
N GLN A 49 7.06 -10.23 -8.94
CA GLN A 49 6.78 -11.54 -9.54
C GLN A 49 6.31 -11.46 -11.00
N ASN A 50 6.67 -10.37 -11.71
CA ASN A 50 6.19 -10.01 -13.04
C ASN A 50 4.66 -9.97 -13.19
N THR A 51 3.93 -9.65 -12.11
CA THR A 51 2.48 -9.45 -12.16
C THR A 51 2.13 -7.98 -12.36
N ALA A 52 0.99 -7.74 -13.01
CA ALA A 52 0.38 -6.41 -13.05
C ALA A 52 0.02 -5.93 -11.65
N TYR A 53 -0.06 -4.61 -11.46
CA TYR A 53 -0.56 -4.00 -10.23
C TYR A 53 -2.05 -4.32 -10.05
N ASP A 54 -2.45 -4.85 -8.89
CA ASP A 54 -3.83 -5.27 -8.62
C ASP A 54 -4.52 -4.37 -7.58
N PHE A 55 -5.32 -3.42 -8.06
CA PHE A 55 -6.12 -2.52 -7.21
C PHE A 55 -7.14 -3.25 -6.32
N ASN A 56 -7.55 -4.48 -6.69
CA ASN A 56 -8.50 -5.29 -5.92
C ASN A 56 -7.82 -6.36 -5.08
N SER A 57 -6.48 -6.34 -5.00
CA SER A 57 -5.72 -7.27 -4.19
C SER A 57 -6.22 -7.23 -2.75
N ILE A 58 -6.41 -8.40 -2.14
CA ILE A 58 -6.73 -8.51 -0.71
C ILE A 58 -5.64 -7.90 0.18
N MET A 59 -4.46 -7.65 -0.37
CA MET A 59 -3.31 -7.00 0.27
C MET A 59 -3.22 -5.50 -0.04
N HIS A 60 -4.14 -4.93 -0.81
CA HIS A 60 -4.16 -3.49 -1.09
C HIS A 60 -4.93 -2.74 0.01
N TYR A 61 -4.34 -1.68 0.57
CA TYR A 61 -5.08 -0.81 1.48
C TYR A 61 -6.22 -0.09 0.80
N GLY A 62 -7.32 0.10 1.54
CA GLY A 62 -8.44 0.91 1.07
C GLY A 62 -8.06 2.40 0.94
N PRO A 63 -8.82 3.18 0.16
CA PRO A 63 -8.50 4.58 -0.12
C PRO A 63 -8.48 5.48 1.12
N TYR A 64 -9.09 5.09 2.24
CA TYR A 64 -9.17 5.90 3.47
C TYR A 64 -8.38 5.29 4.64
N ALA A 65 -7.46 4.35 4.38
CA ALA A 65 -6.66 3.73 5.42
C ALA A 65 -5.84 4.80 6.19
N PHE A 66 -5.95 4.81 7.52
CA PHE A 66 -5.22 5.71 8.42
C PHE A 66 -5.44 7.22 8.16
N ALA A 67 -6.57 7.58 7.56
CA ALA A 67 -6.91 8.96 7.23
C ALA A 67 -7.09 9.84 8.49
N ILE A 68 -6.62 11.09 8.44
CA ILE A 68 -6.94 12.14 9.41
C ILE A 68 -8.38 12.62 9.15
N ASP A 69 -8.70 12.90 7.89
CA ASP A 69 -10.02 13.27 7.41
C ASP A 69 -10.57 12.15 6.50
N HIS A 70 -11.55 11.39 7.01
CA HIS A 70 -12.17 10.27 6.31
C HIS A 70 -13.05 10.68 5.11
N THR A 71 -13.21 11.99 4.86
CA THR A 71 -13.87 12.49 3.65
C THR A 71 -12.90 12.69 2.48
N LYS A 72 -11.58 12.58 2.75
CA LYS A 72 -10.52 12.71 1.75
C LYS A 72 -9.75 11.40 1.63
N PRO A 73 -9.48 10.91 0.41
CA PRO A 73 -8.70 9.68 0.25
C PRO A 73 -7.22 9.91 0.61
N VAL A 74 -6.62 8.89 1.22
CA VAL A 74 -5.17 8.72 1.38
C VAL A 74 -4.54 8.10 0.14
N ILE A 75 -5.25 7.17 -0.52
CA ILE A 75 -4.78 6.51 -1.74
C ILE A 75 -5.72 6.84 -2.88
N THR A 76 -5.17 7.35 -3.99
CA THR A 76 -5.87 7.53 -5.26
C THR A 76 -5.11 6.84 -6.39
N PRO A 77 -5.76 6.35 -7.44
CA PRO A 77 -5.09 5.98 -8.69
C PRO A 77 -4.31 7.17 -9.30
#